data_AF-A0A7Y5E091-F1
#
_entry.id   AF-A0A7Y5E091-F1
#
_cell.length_a   1.000
_cell.length_b   1.000
_cell.length_c   1.000
_cell.angle_alpha   90.00
_cell.angle_beta   90.00
_cell.angle_gamma   90.00
#
_symmetry.space_group_name_H-M   'P 1'
#
loop_
_entity.id
_entity.type
_entity.pdbx_description
1 polymer ?
#
loop_
_entity_poly.entity_id
_entity_poly.type
_entity_poly.pdbx_seq_one_letter_code
_entity_poly.pdbx_strand_id
1 'polypeptide(L)'
;MKRAIAWALVVSLASGVALADDAANKEASDHFRRGVGLFGEADYRAALVEFKKAYQISPNASVLYNIAQTSYQLRDYASALVNFERYLAEGNPTGTRREEVVSTLEILRSRVGRIKIVTKTPDVEIAVDDETIGKATATPFPVSIGRRRITASHKGSAPLTRNVDVSAGETATVDIDFSEEPKKGP
;
A
#
# COMPACT_ATOMS: atom_id res chain seq x y z
N MET A 1 -57.04 -16.97 -39.15
CA MET A 1 -56.42 -18.02 -38.29
C MET A 1 -55.14 -18.46 -39.01
N LYS A 2 -53.90 -18.41 -38.52
CA LYS A 2 -53.33 -18.45 -37.16
C LYS A 2 -52.02 -17.62 -37.18
N ARG A 3 -51.77 -16.80 -36.15
CA ARG A 3 -50.49 -16.09 -35.94
C ARG A 3 -49.51 -17.07 -35.28
N ALA A 4 -48.39 -17.38 -35.93
CA ALA A 4 -47.31 -18.13 -35.32
C ALA A 4 -46.38 -17.16 -34.58
N ILE A 5 -46.42 -17.19 -33.25
CA ILE A 5 -45.48 -16.48 -32.38
C ILE A 5 -44.30 -17.42 -32.18
N ALA A 6 -43.17 -17.14 -32.83
CA ALA A 6 -41.92 -17.81 -32.56
C ALA A 6 -41.32 -17.24 -31.27
N TRP A 7 -41.29 -18.06 -30.22
CA TRP A 7 -40.55 -17.76 -28.99
C TRP A 7 -39.06 -17.98 -29.26
N ALA A 8 -38.31 -16.89 -29.37
CA ALA A 8 -36.85 -16.95 -29.40
C ALA A 8 -36.33 -17.25 -27.98
N LEU A 9 -35.66 -18.39 -27.84
CA LEU A 9 -35.01 -18.85 -26.63
C LEU A 9 -33.72 -18.04 -26.45
N VAL A 10 -33.70 -17.08 -25.53
CA VAL A 10 -32.48 -16.38 -25.11
C VAL A 10 -31.74 -17.31 -24.16
N VAL A 11 -30.67 -17.95 -24.66
CA VAL A 11 -29.74 -18.71 -23.82
C VAL A 11 -28.88 -17.71 -23.05
N SER A 12 -29.07 -17.63 -21.73
CA SER A 12 -28.33 -16.74 -20.84
C SER A 12 -26.88 -17.19 -20.68
N LEU A 13 -25.93 -16.32 -21.05
CA LEU A 13 -24.47 -16.48 -20.87
C LEU A 13 -23.99 -16.28 -19.40
N ALA A 14 -24.80 -16.57 -18.39
CA ALA A 14 -24.51 -16.22 -17.00
C ALA A 14 -23.45 -17.11 -16.30
N SER A 15 -23.04 -18.24 -16.90
CA SER A 15 -22.19 -19.23 -16.22
C SER A 15 -20.69 -18.90 -16.19
N GLY A 16 -20.20 -18.00 -17.06
CA GLY A 16 -18.77 -17.70 -17.16
C GLY A 16 -18.23 -16.77 -16.07
N VAL A 17 -19.06 -15.86 -15.56
CA VAL A 17 -18.66 -14.87 -14.54
C VAL A 17 -18.52 -15.53 -13.17
N ALA A 18 -19.47 -16.39 -12.78
CA ALA A 18 -19.46 -17.06 -11.48
C ALA A 18 -18.25 -17.99 -11.26
N LEU A 19 -17.81 -18.73 -12.29
CA LEU A 19 -16.64 -19.62 -12.19
C LEU A 19 -15.32 -18.86 -12.04
N ALA A 20 -15.20 -17.68 -12.67
CA ALA A 20 -14.02 -16.83 -12.57
C ALA A 20 -13.92 -16.19 -11.18
N ASP A 21 -15.03 -15.75 -10.61
CA ASP A 21 -15.10 -15.20 -9.25
C ASP A 21 -14.75 -16.25 -8.19
N ASP A 22 -15.25 -17.49 -8.32
CA ASP A 22 -14.94 -18.59 -7.40
C ASP A 22 -13.45 -18.97 -7.44
N ALA A 23 -12.86 -19.00 -8.63
CA ALA A 23 -11.44 -19.29 -8.80
C ALA A 23 -10.55 -18.17 -8.20
N ALA A 24 -10.87 -16.90 -8.44
CA ALA A 24 -10.15 -15.76 -7.88
C ALA A 24 -10.24 -15.74 -6.34
N ASN A 25 -11.41 -16.04 -5.77
CA ASN A 25 -11.61 -16.13 -4.32
C ASN A 25 -10.79 -17.28 -3.70
N LYS A 26 -10.67 -18.41 -4.41
CA LYS A 26 -9.80 -19.51 -4.01
C LYS A 26 -8.33 -19.11 -4.03
N GLU A 27 -7.86 -18.47 -5.11
CA GLU A 27 -6.47 -18.02 -5.24
C GLU A 27 -6.09 -17.04 -4.12
N ALA A 28 -6.94 -16.05 -3.84
CA ALA A 28 -6.75 -15.11 -2.74
C ALA A 28 -6.66 -15.82 -1.38
N SER A 29 -7.52 -16.82 -1.14
CA SER A 29 -7.52 -17.62 0.08
C SER A 29 -6.24 -18.46 0.23
N ASP A 30 -5.71 -18.99 -0.88
CA ASP A 30 -4.47 -19.76 -0.88
C ASP A 30 -3.26 -18.87 -0.54
N HIS A 31 -3.19 -17.66 -1.11
CA HIS A 31 -2.20 -16.64 -0.71
C HIS A 31 -2.34 -16.26 0.76
N PHE A 32 -3.55 -15.99 1.23
CA PHE A 32 -3.78 -15.62 2.63
C PHE A 32 -3.29 -16.70 3.61
N ARG A 33 -3.61 -17.97 3.34
CA ARG A 33 -3.16 -19.10 4.18
C ARG A 33 -1.65 -19.25 4.22
N ARG A 34 -0.96 -19.09 3.08
CA ARG A 34 0.51 -19.08 3.04
C ARG A 34 1.08 -17.93 3.85
N GLY A 35 0.50 -16.72 3.72
CA GLY A 35 0.89 -15.57 4.52
C GLY A 35 0.79 -15.83 6.02
N VAL A 36 -0.31 -16.45 6.48
CA VAL A 36 -0.48 -16.83 7.89
C VAL A 36 0.59 -17.83 8.35
N GLY A 37 0.90 -18.84 7.53
CA GLY A 37 1.95 -19.81 7.84
C GLY A 37 3.33 -19.16 7.99
N LEU A 38 3.73 -18.38 6.98
CA LEU A 38 5.00 -17.65 6.97
C LEU A 38 5.12 -16.64 8.12
N PHE A 39 4.02 -15.98 8.48
CA PHE A 39 3.98 -15.09 9.64
C PHE A 39 4.25 -15.86 10.94
N GLY A 40 3.64 -17.04 11.10
CA GLY A 40 3.87 -17.93 12.24
C GLY A 40 5.32 -18.44 12.33
N GLU A 41 5.99 -18.58 11.19
CA GLU A 41 7.42 -18.90 11.07
C GLU A 41 8.35 -17.68 11.25
N ALA A 42 7.79 -16.49 11.50
CA ALA A 42 8.48 -15.22 11.55
C ALA A 42 9.20 -14.80 10.25
N ASP A 43 8.89 -15.43 9.12
CA ASP A 43 9.28 -14.93 7.79
C ASP A 43 8.31 -13.82 7.35
N TYR A 44 8.44 -12.67 8.02
CA TYR A 44 7.55 -11.53 7.80
C TYR A 44 7.69 -10.94 6.39
N ARG A 45 8.85 -11.06 5.75
CA ARG A 45 9.03 -10.56 4.38
C ARG A 45 8.23 -11.39 3.39
N ALA A 46 8.36 -12.72 3.45
CA ALA A 46 7.58 -13.60 2.61
C ALA A 46 6.07 -13.51 2.92
N ALA A 47 5.71 -13.44 4.21
CA ALA A 47 4.32 -13.27 4.63
C ALA A 47 3.69 -11.99 4.04
N LEU A 48 4.41 -10.86 4.05
CA LEU A 48 3.91 -9.60 3.52
C LEU A 48 3.63 -9.69 2.01
N VAL A 49 4.47 -10.41 1.26
CA VAL A 49 4.26 -10.65 -0.18
C VAL A 49 2.97 -11.42 -0.41
N GLU A 50 2.77 -12.52 0.32
CA GLU A 50 1.56 -13.35 0.22
C GLU A 50 0.30 -12.57 0.61
N PHE A 51 0.33 -11.80 1.70
CA PHE A 51 -0.80 -10.97 2.11
C PHE A 51 -1.12 -9.85 1.10
N LYS A 52 -0.10 -9.17 0.56
CA LYS A 52 -0.30 -8.15 -0.49
C LYS A 52 -0.95 -8.77 -1.73
N LYS A 53 -0.53 -9.97 -2.14
CA LYS A 53 -1.11 -10.67 -3.29
C LYS A 53 -2.55 -11.10 -3.03
N ALA A 54 -2.86 -11.62 -1.85
CA ALA A 54 -4.23 -11.93 -1.45
C ALA A 54 -5.14 -10.69 -1.53
N TYR A 55 -4.68 -9.56 -1.00
CA TYR A 55 -5.42 -8.29 -1.04
C TYR A 55 -5.62 -7.76 -2.46
N GLN A 56 -4.63 -7.90 -3.34
CA GLN A 56 -4.73 -7.48 -4.74
C GLN A 56 -5.78 -8.28 -5.51
N ILE A 57 -5.93 -9.58 -5.22
CA ILE A 57 -6.91 -10.45 -5.90
C ILE A 57 -8.31 -10.22 -5.33
N SER A 58 -8.45 -10.21 -4.00
CA SER A 58 -9.73 -10.04 -3.32
C SER A 58 -9.56 -9.07 -2.13
N PRO A 59 -9.74 -7.76 -2.36
CA PRO A 59 -9.60 -6.74 -1.33
C PRO A 59 -10.55 -6.99 -0.16
N ASN A 60 -10.02 -7.16 1.04
CA ASN A 60 -10.81 -7.28 2.25
C ASN A 60 -10.10 -6.68 3.47
N ALA A 61 -10.88 -6.18 4.42
CA ALA A 61 -10.32 -5.51 5.60
C ALA A 61 -9.51 -6.45 6.50
N SER A 62 -9.89 -7.72 6.61
CA SER A 62 -9.16 -8.70 7.43
C SER A 62 -7.70 -8.90 6.96
N VAL A 63 -7.45 -8.82 5.65
CA VAL A 63 -6.09 -8.88 5.09
C VAL A 63 -5.32 -7.60 5.39
N LEU A 64 -5.97 -6.42 5.42
CA LEU A 64 -5.31 -5.16 5.82
C LEU A 64 -4.74 -5.24 7.24
N TYR A 65 -5.45 -5.88 8.17
CA TYR A 65 -4.94 -6.11 9.53
C TYR A 65 -3.65 -6.93 9.52
N ASN A 66 -3.61 -8.01 8.73
CA ASN A 66 -2.44 -8.88 8.61
C ASN A 66 -1.26 -8.17 7.92
N ILE A 67 -1.53 -7.39 6.86
CA ILE A 67 -0.52 -6.52 6.23
C ILE A 67 0.05 -5.55 7.27
N ALA A 68 -0.80 -4.87 8.04
CA ALA A 68 -0.38 -3.90 9.04
C ALA A 68 0.47 -4.53 10.15
N GLN A 69 0.05 -5.68 10.68
CA GLN A 69 0.83 -6.43 11.67
C GLN A 69 2.18 -6.89 11.11
N THR A 70 2.21 -7.39 9.88
CA THR A 70 3.45 -7.85 9.25
C THR A 70 4.40 -6.69 9.01
N SER A 71 3.91 -5.55 8.52
CA SER A 71 4.68 -4.32 8.38
C SER A 71 5.24 -3.83 9.72
N TYR A 72 4.46 -3.94 10.80
CA TYR A 72 4.92 -3.61 12.15
C TYR A 72 6.13 -4.47 12.57
N GLN A 73 6.07 -5.79 12.34
CA GLN A 73 7.17 -6.71 12.64
C GLN A 73 8.43 -6.40 11.82
N LEU A 74 8.24 -5.98 10.56
CA LEU A 74 9.31 -5.51 9.68
C LEU A 74 9.83 -4.11 10.04
N ARG A 75 9.25 -3.44 11.04
CA ARG A 75 9.54 -2.04 11.43
C ARG A 75 9.26 -1.02 10.32
N ASP A 76 8.44 -1.41 9.34
CA ASP A 76 7.84 -0.47 8.39
C ASP A 76 6.60 0.15 9.04
N TYR A 77 6.87 1.07 9.97
CA TYR A 77 5.85 1.71 10.79
C TYR A 77 4.91 2.59 9.98
N ALA A 78 5.37 3.20 8.88
CA ALA A 78 4.50 3.96 7.99
C ALA A 78 3.48 3.07 7.28
N SER A 79 3.92 1.94 6.72
CA SER A 79 3.01 0.97 6.11
C SER A 79 2.05 0.37 7.14
N ALA A 80 2.53 0.06 8.34
CA ALA A 80 1.69 -0.42 9.43
C ALA A 80 0.60 0.60 9.81
N LEU A 81 0.98 1.88 9.95
CA LEU A 81 0.06 2.97 10.29
C LEU A 81 -1.05 3.07 9.25
N VAL A 82 -0.69 3.18 7.97
CA VAL A 82 -1.66 3.33 6.87
C VAL A 82 -2.61 2.14 6.81
N ASN A 83 -2.11 0.91 6.91
CA ASN A 83 -2.96 -0.27 6.77
C ASN A 83 -3.86 -0.49 8.01
N PHE A 84 -3.43 -0.11 9.22
CA PHE A 84 -4.31 -0.11 10.39
C PHE A 84 -5.40 0.97 10.32
N GLU A 85 -5.06 2.18 9.86
CA GLU A 85 -6.06 3.25 9.65
C GLU A 85 -7.13 2.79 8.64
N ARG A 86 -6.70 2.18 7.53
CA ARG A 86 -7.61 1.59 6.54
C ARG A 86 -8.41 0.43 7.11
N TYR A 87 -7.81 -0.45 7.90
CA TYR A 87 -8.54 -1.53 8.56
C TYR A 87 -9.67 -1.00 9.46
N LEU A 88 -9.44 0.07 10.22
CA LEU A 88 -10.47 0.70 11.04
C LEU A 88 -11.59 1.33 10.19
N ALA A 89 -11.22 1.98 9.08
CA ALA A 89 -12.16 2.68 8.20
C ALA A 89 -13.01 1.71 7.34
N GLU A 90 -12.38 0.68 6.79
CA GLU A 90 -13.01 -0.27 5.86
C GLU A 90 -13.67 -1.44 6.61
N GLY A 91 -13.06 -1.91 7.70
CA GLY A 91 -13.51 -3.11 8.42
C GLY A 91 -14.46 -2.86 9.58
N ASN A 92 -14.55 -1.62 10.07
CA ASN A 92 -15.36 -1.23 11.23
C ASN A 92 -15.30 -2.23 12.41
N PRO A 93 -14.10 -2.66 12.86
CA PRO A 93 -13.99 -3.59 13.97
C PRO A 93 -14.55 -2.97 15.25
N THR A 94 -15.03 -3.81 16.16
CA THR A 94 -15.63 -3.41 17.44
C THR A 94 -14.95 -4.13 18.61
N GLY A 95 -15.25 -3.68 19.83
CA GLY A 95 -14.73 -4.24 21.07
C GLY A 95 -13.20 -4.23 21.14
N THR A 96 -12.64 -5.26 21.78
CA THR A 96 -11.21 -5.38 22.08
C THR A 96 -10.33 -5.25 20.83
N ARG A 97 -10.74 -5.80 19.69
CA ARG A 97 -9.94 -5.69 18.45
C ARG A 97 -9.76 -4.23 18.00
N ARG A 98 -10.81 -3.43 18.12
CA ARG A 98 -10.76 -2.00 17.80
C ARG A 98 -9.84 -1.27 18.77
N GLU A 99 -9.99 -1.54 20.06
CA GLU A 99 -9.18 -0.93 21.12
C GLU A 99 -7.69 -1.22 20.92
N GLU A 100 -7.33 -2.48 20.66
CA GLU A 100 -5.95 -2.91 20.35
C GLU A 100 -5.35 -2.13 19.17
N VAL A 101 -6.10 -1.99 18.08
CA VAL A 101 -5.63 -1.26 16.89
C VAL A 101 -5.49 0.22 17.19
N VAL A 102 -6.44 0.83 17.90
CA VAL A 102 -6.36 2.24 18.30
C VAL A 102 -5.13 2.49 19.18
N SER A 103 -4.87 1.64 20.18
CA SER A 103 -3.65 1.75 21.00
C SER A 103 -2.38 1.58 20.17
N THR A 104 -2.38 0.66 19.21
CA THR A 104 -1.23 0.44 18.30
C THR A 104 -1.00 1.67 17.41
N LEU A 105 -2.06 2.34 16.94
CA LEU A 105 -1.96 3.56 16.15
C LEU A 105 -1.32 4.71 16.94
N GLU A 106 -1.62 4.85 18.24
CA GLU A 106 -0.95 5.87 19.07
C GLU A 106 0.56 5.64 19.15
N ILE A 107 0.99 4.38 19.29
CA ILE A 107 2.42 4.03 19.26
C ILE A 107 3.01 4.33 17.88
N LEU A 108 2.32 3.96 16.80
CA LEU A 108 2.82 4.14 15.44
C LEU A 108 2.97 5.61 15.06
N ARG A 109 2.08 6.49 15.52
CA ARG A 109 2.20 7.95 15.29
C ARG A 109 3.48 8.54 15.90
N SER A 110 3.99 7.95 16.99
CA SER A 110 5.30 8.33 17.56
C SER A 110 6.51 7.79 16.76
N ARG A 111 6.28 6.95 15.76
CA ARG A 111 7.30 6.31 14.91
C ARG A 111 7.19 6.69 13.43
N VAL A 112 6.30 7.62 13.11
CA VAL A 112 6.02 8.07 11.75
C VAL A 112 6.11 9.59 11.69
N GLY A 113 6.86 10.09 10.73
CA GLY A 113 6.79 11.48 10.27
C GLY A 113 6.20 11.53 8.88
N ARG A 114 6.27 12.68 8.22
CA ARG A 114 5.79 12.86 6.85
C ARG A 114 6.85 13.50 5.98
N ILE A 115 6.77 13.22 4.68
CA ILE A 115 7.56 13.91 3.67
C ILE A 115 6.61 14.63 2.72
N LYS A 116 6.91 15.91 2.48
CA LYS A 116 6.28 16.72 1.44
C LYS A 116 7.27 16.92 0.30
N ILE A 117 6.90 16.49 -0.90
CA ILE A 117 7.69 16.75 -2.10
C ILE A 117 7.23 18.07 -2.72
N VAL A 118 8.19 18.93 -3.01
CA VAL A 118 7.95 20.19 -3.72
C VAL A 118 8.72 20.13 -5.03
N THR A 119 8.01 20.21 -6.14
CA THR A 119 8.63 20.23 -7.47
C THR A 119 7.78 21.01 -8.46
N LYS A 120 8.45 21.67 -9.41
CA LYS A 120 7.81 22.32 -10.57
C LYS A 120 7.78 21.40 -11.79
N THR A 121 8.53 20.30 -11.75
CA THR A 121 8.62 19.34 -12.84
C THR A 121 7.39 18.41 -12.78
N PRO A 122 6.60 18.28 -13.86
CA PRO A 122 5.50 17.34 -13.91
C PRO A 122 6.00 15.89 -13.97
N ASP A 123 5.13 14.94 -13.65
CA ASP A 123 5.38 13.50 -13.84
C ASP A 123 6.67 12.94 -13.20
N VAL A 124 7.10 13.54 -12.08
CA VAL A 124 8.23 13.03 -11.29
C VAL A 124 7.78 11.79 -10.51
N GLU A 125 8.47 10.67 -10.70
CA GLU A 125 8.30 9.46 -9.90
C GLU A 125 9.16 9.54 -8.64
N ILE A 126 8.60 9.16 -7.50
CA ILE A 126 9.25 9.19 -6.19
C ILE A 126 9.39 7.76 -5.68
N ALA A 127 10.60 7.45 -5.23
CA ALA A 127 10.90 6.27 -4.44
C ALA A 127 11.47 6.67 -3.08
N VAL A 128 11.09 5.91 -2.05
CA VAL A 128 11.58 6.06 -0.67
C VAL A 128 12.29 4.77 -0.30
N ASP A 129 13.56 4.85 0.05
CA ASP A 129 14.39 3.68 0.37
C ASP A 129 14.27 2.55 -0.68
N ASP A 130 14.30 2.95 -1.96
CA ASP A 130 14.18 2.09 -3.15
C ASP A 130 12.77 1.53 -3.44
N GLU A 131 11.78 1.79 -2.59
CA GLU A 131 10.39 1.45 -2.89
C GLU A 131 9.70 2.62 -3.61
N THR A 132 9.27 2.39 -4.85
CA THR A 132 8.49 3.36 -5.62
C THR A 132 7.11 3.56 -4.98
N ILE A 133 6.83 4.78 -4.54
CA ILE A 133 5.54 5.15 -3.94
C ILE A 133 4.58 5.80 -4.94
N GLY A 134 5.07 6.13 -6.14
CA GLY A 134 4.29 6.70 -7.23
C GLY A 134 4.74 8.10 -7.62
N LYS A 135 3.85 8.86 -8.26
CA LYS A 135 4.16 10.23 -8.71
C LYS A 135 4.19 11.21 -7.54
N ALA A 136 5.04 12.22 -7.65
CA ALA A 136 5.11 13.33 -6.71
C ALA A 136 3.75 14.02 -6.60
N THR A 137 3.27 14.24 -5.37
CA THR A 137 2.06 15.00 -5.08
C THR A 137 2.35 16.06 -4.02
N ALA A 138 1.53 17.11 -3.97
CA ALA A 138 1.66 18.16 -2.95
C ALA A 138 1.25 17.69 -1.55
N THR A 139 0.51 16.58 -1.46
CA THR A 139 0.04 16.00 -0.20
C THR A 139 1.20 15.27 0.48
N PRO A 140 1.57 15.64 1.72
CA PRO A 140 2.62 14.93 2.44
C PRO A 140 2.22 13.47 2.66
N PHE A 141 3.15 12.53 2.51
CA PHE A 141 2.92 11.11 2.75
C PHE A 141 3.68 10.62 3.98
N PRO A 142 3.16 9.61 4.70
CA PRO A 142 3.82 9.10 5.90
C PRO A 142 5.08 8.31 5.55
N VAL A 143 6.12 8.45 6.38
CA VAL A 143 7.33 7.62 6.33
C VAL A 143 7.77 7.27 7.76
N SER A 144 8.36 6.10 7.92
CA SER A 144 8.99 5.72 9.19
C SER A 144 10.08 6.74 9.52
N ILE A 145 10.18 7.13 10.80
CA ILE A 145 11.17 8.11 11.25
C ILE A 145 12.61 7.62 11.02
N GLY A 146 13.54 8.57 11.01
CA GLY A 146 14.96 8.34 10.76
C GLY A 146 15.41 8.93 9.42
N ARG A 147 16.64 8.58 9.03
CA ARG A 147 17.22 9.03 7.76
C ARG A 147 16.61 8.26 6.60
N ARG A 148 15.95 8.96 5.69
CA ARG A 148 15.26 8.41 4.52
C ARG A 148 15.94 8.83 3.23
N ARG A 149 16.08 7.90 2.29
CA ARG A 149 16.56 8.19 0.94
C ARG A 149 15.39 8.43 0.01
N ILE A 150 15.30 9.63 -0.55
CA ILE A 150 14.29 10.03 -1.53
C ILE A 150 14.95 10.08 -2.89
N THR A 151 14.49 9.24 -3.81
CA THR A 151 14.94 9.23 -5.20
C THR A 151 13.81 9.72 -6.08
N ALA A 152 14.06 10.80 -6.81
CA ALA A 152 13.16 11.37 -7.79
C ALA A 152 13.66 11.02 -9.21
N SER A 153 12.77 10.49 -10.04
CA SER A 153 13.04 10.12 -11.42
C SER A 153 12.11 10.87 -12.36
N HIS A 154 12.65 11.39 -13.46
CA HIS A 154 11.90 12.06 -14.51
C HIS A 154 12.45 11.65 -15.87
N LYS A 155 11.58 11.47 -16.86
CA LYS A 155 11.96 10.97 -18.18
C LYS A 155 12.94 11.92 -18.85
N GLY A 156 14.09 11.39 -19.29
CA GLY A 156 15.12 12.16 -19.97
C GLY A 156 16.07 12.93 -19.03
N SER A 157 15.95 12.74 -17.71
CA SER A 157 16.83 13.33 -16.71
C SER A 157 17.53 12.24 -15.91
N ALA A 158 18.74 12.51 -15.42
CA ALA A 158 19.37 11.66 -14.42
C ALA A 158 18.54 11.71 -13.12
N PRO A 159 18.41 10.60 -12.38
CA PRO A 159 17.66 10.59 -11.13
C PRO A 159 18.34 11.47 -10.07
N LEU A 160 17.53 12.15 -9.26
CA LEU A 160 17.99 12.97 -8.14
C LEU A 160 17.77 12.22 -6.84
N THR A 161 18.81 12.12 -6.02
CA THR A 161 18.70 11.55 -4.67
C THR A 161 18.90 12.62 -3.60
N ARG A 162 18.07 12.58 -2.56
CA ARG A 162 18.15 13.41 -1.36
C ARG A 162 18.05 12.52 -0.12
N ASN A 163 18.91 12.75 0.86
CA ASN A 163 18.79 12.12 2.17
C ASN A 163 18.16 13.12 3.13
N VAL A 164 17.15 12.68 3.88
CA VAL A 164 16.32 13.56 4.72
C VAL A 164 16.14 12.90 6.07
N ASP A 165 16.42 13.64 7.14
CA ASP A 165 16.12 13.18 8.49
C ASP A 165 14.68 13.51 8.83
N VAL A 166 13.91 12.50 9.22
CA VAL A 166 12.48 12.64 9.53
C VAL A 166 12.24 12.30 10.99
N SER A 167 11.73 13.28 11.75
CA SER A 167 11.32 13.09 13.14
C SER A 167 9.85 12.72 13.26
N ALA A 168 9.46 12.17 14.41
CA ALA A 168 8.09 11.79 14.70
C ALA A 168 7.15 13.02 14.69
N GLY A 169 6.00 12.90 14.04
CA GLY A 169 4.99 13.97 13.98
C GLY A 169 5.36 15.19 13.12
N GLU A 170 6.59 15.28 12.64
CA GLU A 170 7.05 16.37 11.78
C GLU A 170 6.78 16.08 10.30
N THR A 171 6.73 17.15 9.50
CA THR A 171 6.73 17.06 8.04
C THR A 171 8.04 17.64 7.51
N ALA A 172 8.91 16.79 6.97
CA ALA A 172 10.10 17.23 6.26
C ALA A 172 9.74 17.62 4.82
N THR A 173 10.29 18.72 4.32
CA THR A 173 10.09 19.17 2.94
C THR A 173 11.31 18.81 2.09
N VAL A 174 11.06 18.30 0.88
CA VAL A 174 12.11 17.91 -0.08
C VAL A 174 11.84 18.62 -1.39
N ASP A 175 12.70 19.58 -1.70
CA ASP A 175 12.69 20.28 -2.98
C ASP A 175 13.40 19.43 -4.05
N ILE A 176 12.68 19.18 -5.14
CA ILE A 176 13.16 18.45 -6.31
C ILE A 176 13.12 19.39 -7.51
N ASP A 177 14.31 19.74 -8.00
CA ASP A 177 14.50 20.53 -9.19
C ASP A 177 15.54 19.84 -10.10
N PHE A 178 15.09 19.38 -11.27
CA PHE A 178 15.94 18.72 -12.27
C PHE A 178 16.77 19.70 -13.11
N SER A 179 16.59 21.02 -12.92
CA SER A 179 17.43 22.04 -13.56
C SER A 179 18.72 22.32 -12.80
N GLU A 180 18.81 21.92 -11.52
CA GLU A 180 20.04 22.06 -10.73
C GLU A 180 21.02 20.93 -11.07
N GLU A 181 22.25 21.28 -11.46
CA GLU A 181 23.33 20.29 -11.57
C GLU A 181 23.54 19.59 -10.21
N PRO A 182 23.85 18.27 -10.20
CA PRO A 182 24.14 17.59 -8.96
C PRO A 182 25.31 18.29 -8.26
N LYS A 183 25.06 18.82 -7.05
CA LYS A 183 26.13 19.36 -6.20
C LYS A 183 27.18 18.28 -6.03
N LYS A 184 28.33 18.44 -6.69
CA LYS A 184 29.51 17.62 -6.44
C LYS A 184 29.85 17.79 -4.96
N GLY A 185 29.86 16.69 -4.22
CA GLY A 185 30.34 16.67 -2.85
C GLY A 185 31.82 17.12 -2.78
N PRO A 186 32.29 17.58 -1.62
CA PRO A 186 33.68 17.95 -1.41
C PRO A 186 34.64 16.78 -1.68
#